data_AF-A0A0X8G2A1-F1
#
_entry.id   AF-A0A0X8G2A1-F1
#
_cell.length_a   1.000
_cell.length_b   1.000
_cell.length_c   1.000
_cell.angle_alpha   90.00
_cell.angle_beta   90.00
_cell.angle_gamma   90.00
#
_symmetry.space_group_name_H-M   'P 1'
#
loop_
_entity.id
_entity.type
_entity.pdbx_description
1 polymer ?
#
loop_
_entity_poly.entity_id
_entity_poly.type
_entity_poly.pdbx_seq_one_letter_code
_entity_poly.pdbx_strand_id
1 'polypeptide(L)'
;MNKQTFLWGSIPSEWTIQNLNELTTYISRGKQPKYVDYSEIRALNQKAIRWGFIDNSVLKYHNPEVKVDEKHFIKKGDVVINSTGTGTVGRTYYFGYSPEQIFADSHVTLVRTNSEVLNPQFLMYQLSTKAYQHFIEGSFLAGSTGQVEFNKSKVQQLPILLPTISEQNSIANILSSLDEKIELNNQMNETLEEIAEGLFKRWFVDFEFPNEEGQPYKSSGGEMVESELGMIPYNWKSGVLGDLIYVQNGYAFKGKDLMEHGEVGIIKIKNISSNTVDIINTQYISEILASKVDTKFKLCGTNLLIAMTGAEVGKIGLVPLNKKELYLNQRVGCIKELVPGGESYAYNYLLRPEAQEMIQAKAVGSAQPNISGGCKIKCVNS
;
A
#
# COMPACT_ATOMS: atom_id res chain seq x y z
N MET A 1 -17.83 22.24 28.00
CA MET A 1 -16.44 22.34 27.50
C MET A 1 -16.50 22.87 26.08
N ASN A 2 -15.71 23.89 25.74
CA ASN A 2 -15.69 24.45 24.40
C ASN A 2 -15.13 23.38 23.43
N LYS A 3 -15.74 23.18 22.25
CA LYS A 3 -15.37 22.10 21.31
C LYS A 3 -13.88 22.10 20.91
N GLN A 4 -13.21 23.25 21.04
CA GLN A 4 -11.79 23.46 20.70
C GLN A 4 -10.82 22.79 21.68
N THR A 5 -11.18 22.62 22.97
CA THR A 5 -10.32 21.96 23.96
C THR A 5 -10.21 20.45 23.73
N PHE A 6 -11.14 19.85 22.96
CA PHE A 6 -11.20 18.41 22.73
C PHE A 6 -10.15 17.90 21.72
N LEU A 7 -9.75 18.74 20.75
CA LEU A 7 -8.90 18.28 19.65
C LEU A 7 -7.40 18.27 20.00
N TRP A 8 -6.91 19.30 20.72
CA TRP A 8 -5.48 19.47 20.98
C TRP A 8 -5.10 19.45 22.46
N GLY A 9 -6.07 19.32 23.38
CA GLY A 9 -5.80 19.39 24.81
C GLY A 9 -5.24 20.75 25.22
N SER A 10 -4.14 20.76 25.98
CA SER A 10 -3.40 21.97 26.34
C SER A 10 -2.51 22.43 25.18
N ILE A 11 -2.74 23.66 24.70
CA ILE A 11 -1.91 24.28 23.66
C ILE A 11 -0.98 25.34 24.27
N PRO A 12 0.19 25.60 23.68
CA PRO A 12 1.07 26.70 24.09
C PRO A 12 0.35 28.05 24.01
N SER A 13 0.70 28.97 24.91
CA SER A 13 0.03 30.29 25.05
C SER A 13 0.12 31.18 23.82
N GLU A 14 1.17 30.98 23.02
CA GLU A 14 1.52 31.73 21.83
C GLU A 14 0.84 31.18 20.58
N TRP A 15 0.23 29.99 20.66
CA TRP A 15 -0.51 29.40 19.56
C TRP A 15 -1.96 29.85 19.58
N THR A 16 -2.49 30.15 18.38
CA THR A 16 -3.87 30.60 18.23
C THR A 16 -4.69 29.59 17.44
N ILE A 17 -6.02 29.69 17.51
CA ILE A 17 -6.93 28.86 16.70
C ILE A 17 -7.76 29.80 15.84
N GLN A 18 -7.75 29.58 14.53
CA GLN A 18 -8.58 30.32 13.57
C GLN A 18 -9.27 29.37 12.60
N ASN A 19 -10.36 29.82 11.97
CA ASN A 19 -11.05 29.01 10.99
C ASN A 19 -10.30 29.01 9.65
N LEU A 20 -10.34 27.89 8.93
CA LEU A 20 -9.61 27.72 7.67
C LEU A 20 -9.96 28.79 6.62
N ASN A 21 -11.21 29.27 6.56
CA ASN A 21 -11.61 30.33 5.64
C ASN A 21 -10.90 31.67 5.89
N GLU A 22 -10.47 31.95 7.12
CA GLU A 22 -9.75 33.18 7.49
C GLU A 22 -8.27 33.11 7.07
N LEU A 23 -7.78 31.90 6.77
CA LEU A 23 -6.37 31.60 6.50
C LEU A 23 -6.08 31.26 5.03
N THR A 24 -7.08 31.43 4.16
CA THR A 24 -7.06 30.95 2.79
C THR A 24 -7.43 32.04 1.80
N THR A 25 -6.79 31.99 0.62
CA THR A 25 -7.09 32.86 -0.51
C THR A 25 -8.15 32.25 -1.43
N TYR A 26 -8.33 30.92 -1.37
CA TYR A 26 -9.33 30.21 -2.16
C TYR A 26 -9.76 28.90 -1.48
N ILE A 27 -11.07 28.70 -1.33
CA ILE A 27 -11.66 27.41 -0.98
C ILE A 27 -12.86 27.16 -1.90
N SER A 28 -12.82 26.09 -2.68
CA SER A 28 -13.96 25.68 -3.49
C SER A 28 -13.99 24.19 -3.74
N ARG A 29 -15.20 23.65 -3.89
CA ARG A 29 -15.37 22.36 -4.55
C ARG A 29 -14.92 22.46 -6.00
N GLY A 30 -14.37 21.36 -6.49
CA GLY A 30 -14.01 21.20 -7.88
C GLY A 30 -15.21 21.14 -8.82
N LYS A 31 -14.94 20.83 -10.08
CA LYS A 31 -15.96 20.78 -11.14
C LYS A 31 -16.37 19.33 -11.42
N GLN A 32 -17.64 19.09 -11.70
CA GLN A 32 -18.09 17.77 -12.14
C GLN A 32 -17.48 17.44 -13.52
N PRO A 33 -16.69 16.36 -13.64
CA PRO A 33 -16.09 15.98 -14.91
C PRO A 33 -17.13 15.35 -15.85
N LYS A 34 -16.98 15.58 -17.16
CA LYS A 34 -17.53 14.71 -18.21
C LYS A 34 -16.42 13.81 -18.72
N TYR A 35 -16.58 12.50 -18.61
CA TYR A 35 -15.51 11.54 -18.93
C TYR A 35 -15.45 11.22 -20.42
N VAL A 36 -14.24 10.97 -20.91
CA VAL A 36 -13.91 10.45 -22.25
C VAL A 36 -12.82 9.39 -22.12
N ASP A 37 -12.59 8.60 -23.17
CA ASP A 37 -11.58 7.55 -23.15
C ASP A 37 -10.15 8.10 -23.11
N TYR A 38 -9.92 9.25 -23.77
CA TYR A 38 -8.62 9.91 -23.79
C TYR A 38 -8.73 11.42 -23.98
N SER A 39 -7.93 12.18 -23.23
CA SER A 39 -7.65 13.60 -23.46
C SER A 39 -6.41 14.05 -22.67
N GLU A 40 -5.95 15.28 -22.84
CA GLU A 40 -4.86 15.84 -22.02
C GLU A 40 -5.32 16.27 -20.62
N ILE A 41 -6.64 16.47 -20.43
CA ILE A 41 -7.20 17.01 -19.19
C ILE A 41 -7.67 15.87 -18.29
N ARG A 42 -7.23 15.84 -17.04
CA ARG A 42 -7.60 14.80 -16.07
C ARG A 42 -8.31 15.38 -14.85
N ALA A 43 -9.27 14.62 -14.33
CA ALA A 43 -10.00 14.97 -13.13
C ALA A 43 -9.45 14.23 -11.90
N LEU A 44 -9.00 14.99 -10.90
CA LEU A 44 -8.60 14.47 -9.60
C LEU A 44 -9.84 14.13 -8.78
N ASN A 45 -10.23 12.87 -8.81
CA ASN A 45 -11.35 12.34 -8.05
C ASN A 45 -10.92 11.83 -6.66
N GLN A 46 -11.89 11.58 -5.79
CA GLN A 46 -11.66 11.18 -4.41
C GLN A 46 -10.92 9.84 -4.23
N LYS A 47 -10.96 8.94 -5.23
CA LYS A 47 -10.25 7.65 -5.18
C LYS A 47 -8.75 7.82 -5.42
N ALA A 48 -8.36 8.84 -6.18
CA ALA A 48 -6.97 9.13 -6.49
C ALA A 48 -6.22 9.67 -5.27
N ILE A 49 -6.90 10.39 -4.37
CA ILE A 49 -6.28 10.99 -3.19
C ILE A 49 -6.06 9.91 -2.10
N ARG A 50 -4.80 9.59 -1.86
CA ARG A 50 -4.34 8.68 -0.80
C ARG A 50 -3.53 9.48 0.23
N TRP A 51 -3.34 8.90 1.41
CA TRP A 51 -2.44 9.48 2.39
C TRP A 51 -1.02 9.41 1.86
N GLY A 52 -0.37 10.57 1.74
CA GLY A 52 1.02 10.69 1.29
C GLY A 52 1.25 10.68 -0.22
N PHE A 53 0.29 10.24 -1.06
CA PHE A 53 0.47 10.22 -2.51
C PHE A 53 -0.84 10.36 -3.32
N ILE A 54 -0.70 10.64 -4.62
CA ILE A 54 -1.80 10.62 -5.59
C ILE A 54 -1.67 9.37 -6.46
N ASP A 55 -2.69 8.53 -6.43
CA ASP A 55 -2.82 7.37 -7.32
C ASP A 55 -3.24 7.84 -8.71
N ASN A 56 -2.25 7.98 -9.60
CA ASN A 56 -2.46 8.42 -10.98
C ASN A 56 -3.24 7.40 -11.83
N SER A 57 -3.24 6.11 -11.45
CA SER A 57 -3.86 5.04 -12.25
C SER A 57 -5.39 5.13 -12.29
N VAL A 58 -5.99 5.79 -11.30
CA VAL A 58 -7.44 5.95 -11.17
C VAL A 58 -7.94 7.34 -11.61
N LEU A 59 -7.04 8.19 -12.12
CA LEU A 59 -7.42 9.45 -12.75
C LEU A 59 -8.18 9.16 -14.05
N LYS A 60 -9.18 9.99 -14.35
CA LYS A 60 -9.99 9.85 -15.56
C LYS A 60 -9.90 11.09 -16.41
N TYR A 61 -9.92 10.90 -17.72
CA TYR A 61 -9.86 11.96 -18.71
C TYR A 61 -11.18 12.75 -18.79
N HIS A 62 -11.06 14.04 -19.04
CA HIS A 62 -12.16 14.97 -19.14
C HIS A 62 -12.37 15.44 -20.58
N ASN A 63 -13.62 15.54 -21.04
CA ASN A 63 -13.95 16.10 -22.35
C ASN A 63 -13.47 17.57 -22.45
N PRO A 64 -12.50 17.90 -23.33
CA PRO A 64 -11.99 19.25 -23.49
C PRO A 64 -13.03 20.28 -23.98
N GLU A 65 -14.13 19.84 -24.60
CA GLU A 65 -15.22 20.73 -25.03
C GLU A 65 -15.99 21.33 -23.84
N VAL A 66 -15.92 20.69 -22.67
CA VAL A 66 -16.55 21.18 -21.45
C VAL A 66 -15.55 22.04 -20.69
N LYS A 67 -15.62 23.36 -20.90
CA LYS A 67 -14.68 24.30 -20.25
C LYS A 67 -14.61 24.13 -18.74
N VAL A 68 -13.40 23.95 -18.21
CA VAL A 68 -13.09 24.03 -16.79
C VAL A 68 -12.44 25.38 -16.53
N ASP A 69 -12.94 26.10 -15.53
CA ASP A 69 -12.38 27.39 -15.12
C ASP A 69 -11.01 27.17 -14.46
N GLU A 70 -10.00 27.97 -14.85
CA GLU A 70 -8.60 27.86 -14.43
C GLU A 70 -8.42 27.77 -12.92
N LYS A 71 -9.32 28.38 -12.15
CA LYS A 71 -9.26 28.34 -10.68
C LYS A 71 -9.42 26.94 -10.08
N HIS A 72 -10.00 25.98 -10.82
CA HIS A 72 -10.15 24.58 -10.38
C HIS A 72 -8.95 23.70 -10.73
N PHE A 73 -8.05 24.16 -11.59
CA PHE A 73 -6.82 23.45 -11.88
C PHE A 73 -5.89 23.52 -10.67
N ILE A 74 -5.25 22.39 -10.38
CA ILE A 74 -4.34 22.24 -9.25
C ILE A 74 -3.06 23.01 -9.55
N LYS A 75 -2.60 23.78 -8.57
CA LYS A 75 -1.36 24.55 -8.63
C LYS A 75 -0.41 24.12 -7.50
N LYS A 76 0.89 24.37 -7.69
CA LYS A 76 1.86 24.29 -6.61
C LYS A 76 1.38 25.13 -5.41
N GLY A 77 1.41 24.54 -4.22
CA GLY A 77 0.93 25.17 -3.00
C GLY A 77 -0.49 24.74 -2.60
N ASP A 78 -1.25 24.13 -3.52
CA ASP A 78 -2.63 23.75 -3.26
C ASP A 78 -2.70 22.53 -2.31
N VAL A 79 -3.68 22.54 -1.41
CA VAL A 79 -4.09 21.38 -0.61
C VAL A 79 -5.45 20.91 -1.11
N VAL A 80 -5.60 19.61 -1.30
CA VAL A 80 -6.88 18.99 -1.67
C VAL A 80 -7.46 18.24 -0.48
N ILE A 81 -8.78 18.23 -0.36
CA ILE A 81 -9.53 17.56 0.71
C ILE A 81 -10.68 16.77 0.10
N ASN A 82 -10.71 15.46 0.34
CA ASN A 82 -11.81 14.60 -0.05
C ASN A 82 -13.09 14.99 0.70
N SER A 83 -14.12 15.32 -0.08
CA SER A 83 -15.38 15.82 0.47
C SER A 83 -16.46 14.74 0.59
N THR A 84 -16.34 13.64 -0.16
CA THR A 84 -17.29 12.52 -0.13
C THR A 84 -16.57 11.17 -0.28
N GLY A 85 -17.26 10.09 0.07
CA GLY A 85 -16.84 8.71 -0.17
C GLY A 85 -16.58 7.93 1.13
N THR A 86 -17.22 6.77 1.26
CA THR A 86 -17.12 5.94 2.48
C THR A 86 -15.66 5.55 2.75
N GLY A 87 -15.12 5.96 3.89
CA GLY A 87 -13.72 5.71 4.27
C GLY A 87 -12.68 6.56 3.53
N THR A 88 -13.11 7.53 2.71
CA THR A 88 -12.22 8.44 1.98
C THR A 88 -12.41 9.91 2.33
N VAL A 89 -13.54 10.29 2.95
CA VAL A 89 -13.78 11.66 3.44
C VAL A 89 -12.64 12.10 4.36
N GLY A 90 -12.21 13.36 4.22
CA GLY A 90 -11.19 13.94 5.09
C GLY A 90 -9.75 13.65 4.67
N ARG A 91 -9.52 12.73 3.71
CA ARG A 91 -8.19 12.54 3.12
C ARG A 91 -7.69 13.82 2.49
N THR A 92 -6.42 14.11 2.72
CA THR A 92 -5.78 15.31 2.20
C THR A 92 -4.48 15.00 1.48
N TYR A 93 -4.09 15.89 0.59
CA TYR A 93 -2.78 15.87 -0.06
C TYR A 93 -2.32 17.28 -0.39
N TYR A 94 -1.01 17.52 -0.29
CA TYR A 94 -0.37 18.79 -0.62
C TYR A 94 0.38 18.67 -1.95
N PHE A 95 0.13 19.59 -2.87
CA PHE A 95 0.82 19.65 -4.14
C PHE A 95 2.05 20.55 -4.06
N GLY A 96 3.23 19.93 -3.88
CA GLY A 96 4.54 20.61 -3.96
C GLY A 96 4.95 21.05 -5.37
N TYR A 97 4.17 20.69 -6.38
CA TYR A 97 4.37 20.97 -7.81
C TYR A 97 3.03 21.32 -8.48
N SER A 98 3.07 21.88 -9.69
CA SER A 98 1.87 22.10 -10.51
C SER A 98 1.71 20.94 -11.49
N PRO A 99 0.76 20.01 -11.30
CA PRO A 99 0.53 18.94 -12.27
C PRO A 99 -0.04 19.51 -13.58
N GLU A 100 0.36 18.93 -14.71
CA GLU A 100 -0.16 19.34 -16.01
C GLU A 100 -1.63 18.92 -16.20
N GLN A 101 -2.48 19.92 -16.46
CA GLN A 101 -3.88 19.75 -16.86
C GLN A 101 -4.74 18.90 -15.92
N ILE A 102 -4.45 18.90 -14.61
CA ILE A 102 -5.28 18.25 -13.59
C ILE A 102 -6.13 19.28 -12.87
N PHE A 103 -7.44 19.04 -12.79
CA PHE A 103 -8.37 19.84 -12.00
C PHE A 103 -9.06 19.02 -10.91
N ALA A 104 -9.44 19.68 -9.81
CA ALA A 104 -10.21 19.04 -8.74
C ALA A 104 -11.61 18.66 -9.24
N ASP A 105 -12.03 17.43 -9.02
CA ASP A 105 -13.39 16.99 -9.36
C ASP A 105 -14.43 17.51 -8.35
N SER A 106 -15.72 17.34 -8.65
CA SER A 106 -16.81 17.82 -7.79
C SER A 106 -16.84 17.22 -6.40
N HIS A 107 -16.16 16.12 -6.10
CA HIS A 107 -16.05 15.44 -4.80
C HIS A 107 -14.79 15.83 -4.01
N VAL A 108 -13.96 16.71 -4.56
CA VAL A 108 -12.72 17.21 -3.96
C VAL A 108 -12.85 18.71 -3.69
N THR A 109 -12.47 19.15 -2.49
CA THR A 109 -12.33 20.57 -2.16
C THR A 109 -10.88 20.99 -2.37
N LEU A 110 -10.68 22.04 -3.16
CA LEU A 110 -9.40 22.68 -3.39
C LEU A 110 -9.22 23.85 -2.42
N VAL A 111 -8.09 23.88 -1.73
CA VAL A 111 -7.73 24.87 -0.71
C VAL A 111 -6.40 25.52 -1.10
N ARG A 112 -6.39 26.85 -1.21
CA ARG A 112 -5.17 27.67 -1.34
C ARG A 112 -5.01 28.52 -0.10
N THR A 113 -3.93 28.32 0.63
CA THR A 113 -3.67 29.08 1.86
C THR A 113 -3.15 30.47 1.53
N ASN A 114 -3.26 31.40 2.48
CA ASN A 114 -2.36 32.55 2.52
C ASN A 114 -1.03 32.06 3.11
N SER A 115 -0.03 31.83 2.27
CA SER A 115 1.25 31.23 2.66
C SER A 115 2.07 32.07 3.64
N GLU A 116 1.74 33.36 3.83
CA GLU A 116 2.36 34.20 4.84
C GLU A 116 1.89 33.87 6.26
N VAL A 117 0.69 33.28 6.39
CA VAL A 117 0.03 33.00 7.67
C VAL A 117 -0.09 31.50 7.93
N LEU A 118 -0.32 30.71 6.87
CA LEU A 118 -0.54 29.28 6.95
C LEU A 118 0.27 28.54 5.88
N ASN A 119 1.27 27.78 6.32
CA ASN A 119 2.01 26.88 5.43
C ASN A 119 1.06 25.74 4.96
N PRO A 120 0.90 25.53 3.64
CA PRO A 120 -0.04 24.54 3.10
C PRO A 120 0.34 23.09 3.42
N GLN A 121 1.63 22.78 3.51
CA GLN A 121 2.11 21.46 3.89
C GLN A 121 1.88 21.19 5.38
N PHE A 122 2.09 22.18 6.23
CA PHE A 122 1.70 22.12 7.65
C PHE A 122 0.21 21.89 7.83
N LEU A 123 -0.64 22.59 7.05
CA LEU A 123 -2.08 22.34 7.02
C LEU A 123 -2.39 20.88 6.69
N MET A 124 -1.79 20.34 5.62
CA MET A 124 -1.97 18.94 5.24
C MET A 124 -1.60 17.98 6.37
N TYR A 125 -0.46 18.17 7.04
CA TYR A 125 -0.06 17.35 8.18
C TYR A 125 -1.03 17.44 9.35
N GLN A 126 -1.47 18.64 9.72
CA GLN A 126 -2.40 18.84 10.83
C GLN A 126 -3.73 18.12 10.59
N LEU A 127 -4.27 18.26 9.37
CA LEU A 127 -5.49 17.57 8.95
C LEU A 127 -5.32 16.05 8.91
N SER A 128 -4.13 15.55 8.59
CA SER A 128 -3.85 14.11 8.47
C SER A 128 -3.73 13.37 9.82
N THR A 129 -3.65 14.09 10.94
CA THR A 129 -3.49 13.44 12.24
C THR A 129 -4.73 12.62 12.62
N LYS A 130 -4.52 11.50 13.33
CA LYS A 130 -5.62 10.63 13.79
C LYS A 130 -6.65 11.43 14.60
N ALA A 131 -6.20 12.25 15.55
CA ALA A 131 -7.10 13.07 16.37
C ALA A 131 -7.97 14.01 15.51
N TYR A 132 -7.39 14.65 14.50
CA TYR A 132 -8.12 15.54 13.60
C TYR A 132 -9.13 14.77 12.72
N GLN A 133 -8.76 13.59 12.22
CA GLN A 133 -9.67 12.74 11.46
C GLN A 133 -10.86 12.25 12.32
N HIS A 134 -10.62 11.83 13.57
CA HIS A 134 -11.70 11.49 14.50
C HIS A 134 -12.62 12.69 14.80
N PHE A 135 -12.04 13.89 14.90
CA PHE A 135 -12.82 15.11 15.05
C PHE A 135 -13.68 15.42 13.81
N ILE A 136 -13.14 15.25 12.60
CA ILE A 136 -13.90 15.38 11.35
C ILE A 136 -15.08 14.40 11.36
N GLU A 137 -14.81 13.12 11.65
CA GLU A 137 -15.82 12.07 11.72
C GLU A 137 -16.92 12.36 12.75
N GLY A 138 -16.53 12.66 14.00
CA GLY A 138 -17.48 12.90 15.09
C GLY A 138 -18.27 14.21 14.96
N SER A 139 -17.65 15.28 14.45
CA SER A 139 -18.24 16.63 14.48
C SER A 139 -18.95 17.02 13.19
N PHE A 140 -18.52 16.48 12.05
CA PHE A 140 -19.00 16.89 10.74
C PHE A 140 -19.71 15.78 9.97
N LEU A 141 -19.48 14.52 10.35
CA LEU A 141 -19.97 13.35 9.62
C LEU A 141 -21.02 12.53 10.38
N ALA A 142 -21.21 12.76 11.68
CA ALA A 142 -22.26 12.11 12.47
C ALA A 142 -23.66 12.66 12.12
N GLY A 143 -24.51 11.85 11.48
CA GLY A 143 -25.92 12.17 11.15
C GLY A 143 -26.69 10.96 10.59
N SER A 144 -28.00 10.86 10.87
CA SER A 144 -28.82 9.64 10.64
C SER A 144 -29.33 9.42 9.21
N THR A 145 -28.75 10.07 8.20
CA THR A 145 -29.19 9.91 6.80
C THR A 145 -27.95 9.68 5.96
N GLY A 146 -27.93 8.58 5.19
CA GLY A 146 -26.76 8.01 4.52
C GLY A 146 -26.09 8.85 3.42
N GLN A 147 -26.16 10.18 3.48
CA GLN A 147 -25.40 11.13 2.66
C GLN A 147 -24.57 12.04 3.57
N VAL A 148 -23.48 11.47 4.06
CA VAL A 148 -22.51 12.15 4.91
C VAL A 148 -21.47 12.82 4.01
N GLU A 149 -21.64 14.11 3.77
CA GLU A 149 -20.75 14.92 2.93
C GLU A 149 -20.03 16.00 3.76
N PHE A 150 -18.73 16.10 3.51
CA PHE A 150 -17.86 17.16 4.01
C PHE A 150 -17.85 18.31 3.02
N ASN A 151 -18.97 19.02 2.97
CA ASN A 151 -19.20 20.11 2.03
C ASN A 151 -18.28 21.32 2.29
N LYS A 152 -18.30 22.28 1.36
CA LYS A 152 -17.46 23.49 1.42
C LYS A 152 -17.63 24.26 2.73
N SER A 153 -18.86 24.45 3.22
CA SER A 153 -19.08 25.26 4.43
C SER A 153 -18.49 24.60 5.68
N LYS A 154 -18.56 23.27 5.78
CA LYS A 154 -17.87 22.51 6.83
C LYS A 154 -16.35 22.62 6.74
N VAL A 155 -15.78 22.51 5.54
CA VAL A 155 -14.34 22.70 5.32
C VAL A 155 -13.88 24.11 5.72
N GLN A 156 -14.66 25.14 5.37
CA GLN A 156 -14.37 26.53 5.73
C GLN A 156 -14.30 26.76 7.24
N GLN A 157 -15.08 26.03 8.02
CA GLN A 157 -15.18 26.13 9.48
C GLN A 157 -14.18 25.23 10.23
N LEU A 158 -13.25 24.58 9.52
CA LEU A 158 -12.24 23.76 10.16
C LEU A 158 -11.36 24.63 11.08
N PRO A 159 -11.27 24.32 12.39
CA PRO A 159 -10.40 25.05 13.29
C PRO A 159 -8.95 24.62 13.04
N ILE A 160 -8.05 25.58 12.80
CA ILE A 160 -6.64 25.33 12.56
C ILE A 160 -5.83 25.90 13.73
N LEU A 161 -5.01 25.05 14.34
CA LEU A 161 -4.03 25.45 15.34
C LEU A 161 -2.83 26.10 14.64
N LEU A 162 -2.51 27.32 15.05
CA LEU A 162 -1.55 28.20 14.39
C LEU A 162 -0.40 28.53 15.33
N PRO A 163 0.72 27.80 15.20
CA PRO A 163 2.03 28.30 15.60
C PRO A 163 2.48 29.46 14.71
N THR A 164 3.61 30.08 15.04
CA THR A 164 4.25 31.07 14.16
C THR A 164 4.58 30.45 12.80
N ILE A 165 4.62 31.25 11.73
CA ILE A 165 4.94 30.73 10.39
C ILE A 165 6.31 30.04 10.35
N SER A 166 7.27 30.50 11.15
CA SER A 166 8.60 29.89 11.28
C SER A 166 8.53 28.48 11.88
N GLU A 167 7.73 28.29 12.93
CA GLU A 167 7.50 26.98 13.53
C GLU A 167 6.73 26.05 12.58
N GLN A 168 5.70 26.56 11.90
CA GLN A 168 4.96 25.79 10.89
C GLN A 168 5.88 25.26 9.80
N ASN A 169 6.76 26.12 9.26
CA ASN A 169 7.76 25.73 8.26
C ASN A 169 8.73 24.69 8.83
N SER A 170 9.19 24.86 10.07
CA SER A 170 10.10 23.91 10.71
C SER A 170 9.46 22.53 10.89
N ILE A 171 8.21 22.48 11.36
CA ILE A 171 7.43 21.25 11.51
C ILE A 171 7.21 20.59 10.14
N ALA A 172 6.75 21.35 9.15
CA ALA A 172 6.51 20.85 7.80
C ALA A 172 7.79 20.28 7.17
N ASN A 173 8.93 20.96 7.33
CA ASN A 173 10.22 20.50 6.81
C ASN A 173 10.67 19.18 7.45
N ILE A 174 10.54 19.03 8.78
CA ILE A 174 10.91 17.79 9.46
C ILE A 174 10.05 16.62 8.97
N LEU A 175 8.72 16.81 8.94
CA LEU A 175 7.78 15.76 8.54
C LEU A 175 7.93 15.40 7.05
N SER A 176 8.12 16.38 6.19
CA SER A 176 8.33 16.15 4.75
C SER A 176 9.63 15.45 4.44
N SER A 177 10.73 15.77 5.15
CA SER A 177 11.99 15.05 5.01
C SER A 177 11.84 13.56 5.34
N LEU A 178 10.95 13.21 6.28
CA LEU A 178 10.64 11.82 6.62
C LEU A 178 9.80 11.15 5.53
N ASP A 179 8.77 11.83 5.01
CA ASP A 179 7.94 11.31 3.92
C ASP A 179 8.76 11.12 2.63
N GLU A 180 9.63 12.06 2.28
CA GLU A 180 10.56 11.95 1.14
C GLU A 180 11.47 10.73 1.27
N LYS A 181 11.95 10.44 2.49
CA LYS A 181 12.78 9.26 2.76
C LYS A 181 11.98 7.96 2.65
N ILE A 182 10.71 7.96 3.07
CA ILE A 182 9.82 6.81 2.89
C ILE A 182 9.61 6.54 1.41
N GLU A 183 9.31 7.58 0.63
CA GLU A 183 9.09 7.47 -0.81
C GLU A 183 10.34 6.98 -1.54
N LEU A 184 11.51 7.56 -1.24
CA LEU A 184 12.79 7.11 -1.80
C LEU A 184 13.07 5.64 -1.48
N ASN A 185 12.83 5.21 -0.25
CA ASN A 185 13.00 3.81 0.13
C ASN A 185 12.03 2.88 -0.62
N ASN A 186 10.80 3.30 -0.87
CA ASN A 186 9.84 2.52 -1.65
C ASN A 186 10.30 2.37 -3.11
N GLN A 187 10.77 3.45 -3.72
CA GLN A 187 11.32 3.42 -5.10
C GLN A 187 12.59 2.55 -5.19
N MET A 188 13.46 2.62 -4.18
CA MET A 188 14.62 1.73 -4.09
C MET A 188 14.19 0.27 -3.99
N ASN A 189 13.18 -0.06 -3.18
CA ASN A 189 12.67 -1.42 -3.07
C ASN A 189 12.11 -1.93 -4.41
N GLU A 190 11.31 -1.13 -5.11
CA GLU A 190 10.77 -1.46 -6.42
C GLU A 190 11.89 -1.72 -7.44
N THR A 191 12.90 -0.83 -7.48
CA THR A 191 14.07 -1.00 -8.37
C THR A 191 14.85 -2.28 -8.04
N LEU A 192 15.03 -2.61 -6.75
CA LEU A 192 15.72 -3.82 -6.33
C LEU A 192 14.92 -5.09 -6.68
N GLU A 193 13.59 -5.03 -6.61
CA GLU A 193 12.71 -6.11 -7.05
C GLU A 193 12.81 -6.33 -8.56
N GLU A 194 12.77 -5.26 -9.37
CA GLU A 194 12.95 -5.36 -10.82
C GLU A 194 14.31 -5.95 -11.21
N ILE A 195 15.39 -5.54 -10.52
CA ILE A 195 16.73 -6.08 -10.72
C ILE A 195 16.76 -7.57 -10.34
N ALA A 196 16.15 -7.97 -9.22
CA ALA A 196 16.11 -9.35 -8.78
C ALA A 196 15.34 -10.24 -9.76
N GLU A 197 14.17 -9.80 -10.23
CA GLU A 197 13.38 -10.50 -11.24
C GLU A 197 14.16 -10.64 -12.56
N GLY A 198 14.78 -9.56 -13.02
CA GLY A 198 15.60 -9.56 -14.23
C GLY A 198 16.80 -10.51 -14.15
N LEU A 199 17.52 -10.52 -13.02
CA LEU A 199 18.61 -11.45 -12.76
C LEU A 199 18.12 -12.90 -12.69
N PHE A 200 17.01 -13.14 -11.99
CA PHE A 200 16.44 -14.48 -11.87
C PHE A 200 16.07 -15.04 -13.24
N LYS A 201 15.37 -14.24 -14.06
CA LYS A 201 15.03 -14.63 -15.43
C LYS A 201 16.30 -14.94 -16.24
N ARG A 202 17.27 -14.03 -16.22
CA ARG A 202 18.52 -14.20 -16.96
C ARG A 202 19.26 -15.47 -16.55
N TRP A 203 19.32 -15.78 -15.26
CA TRP A 203 20.12 -16.91 -14.76
C TRP A 203 19.38 -18.24 -14.79
N PHE A 204 18.09 -18.29 -14.45
CA PHE A 204 17.36 -19.54 -14.24
C PHE A 204 16.34 -19.86 -15.33
N VAL A 205 16.14 -18.94 -16.29
CA VAL A 205 15.22 -19.13 -17.43
C VAL A 205 15.99 -19.06 -18.75
N ASP A 206 16.81 -18.02 -18.90
CA ASP A 206 17.64 -17.85 -20.09
C ASP A 206 18.97 -18.64 -19.98
N PHE A 207 19.32 -19.11 -18.79
CA PHE A 207 20.54 -19.86 -18.45
C PHE A 207 21.84 -19.10 -18.75
N GLU A 208 21.82 -17.78 -18.55
CA GLU A 208 22.95 -16.86 -18.73
C GLU A 208 23.61 -16.47 -17.39
N PHE A 209 23.63 -17.41 -16.43
CA PHE A 209 24.43 -17.27 -15.22
C PHE A 209 25.93 -17.25 -15.56
N PRO A 210 26.78 -16.61 -14.75
CA PRO A 210 28.22 -16.55 -15.03
C PRO A 210 28.86 -17.95 -14.95
N ASN A 211 29.66 -18.31 -15.96
CA ASN A 211 30.57 -19.46 -15.90
C ASN A 211 31.81 -19.14 -15.04
N GLU A 212 32.79 -20.04 -14.99
CA GLU A 212 34.03 -19.87 -14.20
C GLU A 212 34.84 -18.62 -14.57
N GLU A 213 34.70 -18.13 -15.81
CA GLU A 213 35.35 -16.91 -16.31
C GLU A 213 34.48 -15.65 -16.15
N GLY A 214 33.31 -15.78 -15.53
CA GLY A 214 32.34 -14.69 -15.37
C GLY A 214 31.55 -14.35 -16.64
N GLN A 215 31.66 -15.17 -17.69
CA GLN A 215 30.95 -14.97 -18.96
C GLN A 215 29.56 -15.64 -18.94
N PRO A 216 28.58 -15.17 -19.73
CA PRO A 216 27.25 -15.77 -19.77
C PRO A 216 27.28 -17.23 -20.23
N TYR A 217 26.79 -18.17 -19.40
CA TYR A 217 26.97 -19.62 -19.59
C TYR A 217 26.50 -20.11 -20.96
N LYS A 218 25.22 -19.95 -21.28
CA LYS A 218 24.62 -20.46 -22.52
C LYS A 218 25.24 -19.81 -23.76
N SER A 219 25.37 -18.48 -23.78
CA SER A 219 25.95 -17.76 -24.92
C SER A 219 27.44 -18.03 -25.14
N SER A 220 28.16 -18.48 -24.11
CA SER A 220 29.59 -18.82 -24.19
C SER A 220 29.86 -20.30 -24.45
N GLY A 221 28.86 -21.03 -24.95
CA GLY A 221 29.00 -22.45 -25.33
C GLY A 221 28.81 -23.45 -24.18
N GLY A 222 28.15 -23.04 -23.09
CA GLY A 222 27.77 -23.93 -22.00
C GLY A 222 26.97 -25.14 -22.49
N GLU A 223 27.28 -26.31 -21.95
CA GLU A 223 26.67 -27.57 -22.37
C GLU A 223 25.19 -27.65 -21.93
N MET A 224 24.30 -27.91 -22.88
CA MET A 224 22.85 -27.96 -22.66
C MET A 224 22.32 -29.35 -23.02
N VAL A 225 21.32 -29.83 -22.27
CA VAL A 225 20.65 -31.12 -22.45
C VAL A 225 19.13 -30.94 -22.56
N GLU A 226 18.48 -31.83 -23.29
CA GLU A 226 17.02 -31.81 -23.46
C GLU A 226 16.32 -32.28 -22.17
N SER A 227 15.27 -31.57 -21.77
CA SER A 227 14.40 -31.92 -20.64
C SER A 227 12.93 -31.67 -20.98
N GLU A 228 12.04 -32.10 -20.08
CA GLU A 228 10.60 -31.83 -20.19
C GLU A 228 10.22 -30.35 -20.12
N LEU A 229 11.14 -29.48 -19.69
CA LEU A 229 10.98 -28.02 -19.66
C LEU A 229 11.78 -27.32 -20.77
N GLY A 230 12.29 -28.07 -21.75
CA GLY A 230 13.16 -27.58 -22.82
C GLY A 230 14.64 -27.81 -22.56
N MET A 231 15.51 -27.09 -23.26
CA MET A 231 16.95 -27.17 -23.09
C MET A 231 17.38 -26.57 -21.75
N ILE A 232 18.07 -27.34 -20.92
CA ILE A 232 18.59 -26.93 -19.61
C ILE A 232 20.10 -27.20 -19.53
N PRO A 233 20.86 -26.57 -18.62
CA PRO A 233 22.28 -26.89 -18.43
C PRO A 233 22.52 -28.37 -18.09
N TYR A 234 23.61 -28.96 -18.59
CA TYR A 234 23.87 -30.41 -18.49
C TYR A 234 23.88 -30.97 -17.06
N ASN A 235 24.26 -30.15 -16.08
CA ASN A 235 24.34 -30.50 -14.67
C ASN A 235 23.06 -30.16 -13.89
N TRP A 236 22.05 -29.56 -14.53
CA TRP A 236 20.79 -29.20 -13.91
C TRP A 236 19.76 -30.31 -14.08
N LYS A 237 18.74 -30.32 -13.21
CA LYS A 237 17.66 -31.30 -13.24
C LYS A 237 16.30 -30.60 -13.22
N SER A 238 15.35 -31.17 -13.96
CA SER A 238 13.94 -30.86 -13.79
C SER A 238 13.41 -31.55 -12.53
N GLY A 239 12.78 -30.80 -11.64
CA GLY A 239 12.18 -31.30 -10.41
C GLY A 239 10.86 -30.60 -10.10
N VAL A 240 10.40 -30.73 -8.86
CA VAL A 240 9.25 -29.97 -8.36
C VAL A 240 9.67 -29.03 -7.24
N LEU A 241 8.98 -27.91 -7.09
CA LEU A 241 9.26 -26.90 -6.07
C LEU A 241 9.19 -27.50 -4.65
N GLY A 242 8.37 -28.55 -4.47
CA GLY A 242 8.28 -29.33 -3.23
C GLY A 242 9.56 -30.10 -2.85
N ASP A 243 10.53 -30.23 -3.76
CA ASP A 243 11.85 -30.78 -3.47
C ASP A 243 12.76 -29.73 -2.81
N LEU A 244 12.45 -28.44 -2.97
CA LEU A 244 13.24 -27.30 -2.47
C LEU A 244 12.62 -26.66 -1.22
N ILE A 245 11.30 -26.72 -1.09
CA ILE A 245 10.54 -26.08 -0.02
C ILE A 245 9.37 -26.97 0.45
N TYR A 246 8.84 -26.68 1.63
CA TYR A 246 7.53 -27.16 2.07
C TYR A 246 6.67 -26.00 2.56
N VAL A 247 5.35 -26.18 2.53
CA VAL A 247 4.39 -25.18 3.02
C VAL A 247 3.87 -25.59 4.39
N GLN A 248 4.20 -24.81 5.42
CA GLN A 248 3.65 -24.96 6.75
C GLN A 248 2.26 -24.30 6.82
N ASN A 249 1.23 -25.07 7.18
CA ASN A 249 -0.11 -24.53 7.43
C ASN A 249 -0.15 -23.69 8.73
N GLY A 250 -1.08 -22.74 8.80
CA GLY A 250 -1.31 -21.93 10.00
C GLY A 250 -2.25 -22.55 11.04
N TYR A 251 -2.38 -21.86 12.17
CA TYR A 251 -3.27 -22.22 13.27
C TYR A 251 -4.72 -21.80 13.00
N ALA A 252 -5.69 -22.61 13.44
CA ALA A 252 -7.11 -22.35 13.23
C ALA A 252 -7.74 -21.53 14.37
N PHE A 253 -7.59 -20.21 14.31
CA PHE A 253 -8.18 -19.29 15.30
C PHE A 253 -9.71 -19.26 15.20
N LYS A 254 -10.41 -19.36 16.34
CA LYS A 254 -11.87 -19.27 16.37
C LYS A 254 -12.29 -17.81 16.31
N GLY A 255 -13.35 -17.51 15.54
CA GLY A 255 -13.83 -16.13 15.35
C GLY A 255 -14.14 -15.39 16.66
N LYS A 256 -14.63 -16.11 17.67
CA LYS A 256 -14.93 -15.56 19.01
C LYS A 256 -13.70 -15.11 19.81
N ASP A 257 -12.52 -15.59 19.45
CA ASP A 257 -11.26 -15.28 20.12
C ASP A 257 -10.54 -14.09 19.45
N LEU A 258 -11.11 -13.55 18.37
CA LEU A 258 -10.54 -12.46 17.59
C LEU A 258 -10.97 -11.10 18.12
N MET A 259 -10.04 -10.16 18.16
CA MET A 259 -10.23 -8.80 18.61
C MET A 259 -9.83 -7.82 17.51
N GLU A 260 -10.46 -6.65 17.49
CA GLU A 260 -10.12 -5.56 16.55
C GLU A 260 -8.90 -4.77 17.01
N HIS A 261 -8.53 -4.86 18.30
CA HIS A 261 -7.37 -4.21 18.88
C HIS A 261 -6.62 -5.15 19.83
N GLY A 262 -5.30 -5.02 19.91
CA GLY A 262 -4.43 -5.80 20.78
C GLY A 262 -2.95 -5.66 20.39
N GLU A 263 -2.09 -6.45 21.05
CA GLU A 263 -0.64 -6.45 20.79
C GLU A 263 -0.20 -7.64 19.94
N VAL A 264 -0.88 -8.77 20.05
CA VAL A 264 -0.57 -10.00 19.30
C VAL A 264 -1.42 -10.09 18.04
N GLY A 265 -0.80 -9.86 16.89
CA GLY A 265 -1.46 -9.85 15.60
C GLY A 265 -1.59 -11.23 14.96
N ILE A 266 -2.61 -11.42 14.13
CA ILE A 266 -2.76 -12.59 13.27
C ILE A 266 -2.69 -12.20 11.79
N ILE A 267 -1.88 -12.94 11.03
CA ILE A 267 -1.77 -12.76 9.59
C ILE A 267 -2.81 -13.65 8.91
N LYS A 268 -3.81 -13.02 8.31
CA LYS A 268 -4.84 -13.65 7.51
C LYS A 268 -4.55 -13.45 6.03
N ILE A 269 -5.29 -14.15 5.17
CA ILE A 269 -5.09 -14.05 3.73
C ILE A 269 -5.23 -12.63 3.18
N LYS A 270 -6.16 -11.83 3.74
CA LYS A 270 -6.34 -10.42 3.37
C LYS A 270 -5.11 -9.53 3.64
N ASN A 271 -4.17 -10.01 4.46
CA ASN A 271 -2.95 -9.31 4.82
C ASN A 271 -1.81 -9.61 3.83
N ILE A 272 -1.98 -10.54 2.90
CA ILE A 272 -0.98 -10.83 1.88
C ILE A 272 -1.25 -9.90 0.70
N SER A 273 -0.43 -8.86 0.58
CA SER A 273 -0.28 -8.11 -0.66
C SER A 273 0.78 -8.78 -1.53
N SER A 274 0.78 -8.49 -2.83
CA SER A 274 1.90 -8.89 -3.68
C SER A 274 3.20 -8.33 -3.08
N ASN A 275 4.19 -9.21 -2.88
CA ASN A 275 5.58 -8.92 -2.43
C ASN A 275 5.74 -8.69 -0.91
N THR A 276 4.78 -8.08 -0.22
CA THR A 276 4.87 -7.82 1.23
C THR A 276 3.61 -8.22 2.01
N VAL A 277 3.75 -8.40 3.31
CA VAL A 277 2.63 -8.72 4.22
C VAL A 277 2.26 -7.48 5.04
N ASP A 278 0.98 -7.12 5.03
CA ASP A 278 0.42 -6.08 5.89
C ASP A 278 0.36 -6.53 7.35
N ILE A 279 1.34 -6.08 8.12
CA ILE A 279 1.45 -6.29 9.57
C ILE A 279 0.85 -5.15 10.40
N ILE A 280 0.26 -4.14 9.74
CA ILE A 280 -0.34 -2.97 10.39
C ILE A 280 -1.81 -3.26 10.66
N ASN A 281 -2.57 -3.69 9.65
CA ASN A 281 -4.02 -3.91 9.74
C ASN A 281 -4.36 -5.38 10.01
N THR A 282 -3.91 -5.89 11.14
CA THR A 282 -4.18 -7.27 11.59
C THR A 282 -5.41 -7.34 12.50
N GLN A 283 -6.02 -8.51 12.59
CA GLN A 283 -6.83 -8.81 13.78
C GLN A 283 -5.91 -9.30 14.90
N TYR A 284 -6.43 -9.35 16.13
CA TYR A 284 -5.64 -9.64 17.31
C TYR A 284 -6.21 -10.80 18.10
N ILE A 285 -5.38 -11.40 18.94
CA ILE A 285 -5.74 -12.39 19.96
C ILE A 285 -5.22 -11.95 21.32
N SER A 286 -5.77 -12.50 22.40
CA SER A 286 -5.26 -12.22 23.74
C SER A 286 -3.90 -12.88 23.96
N GLU A 287 -3.07 -12.27 24.81
CA GLU A 287 -1.76 -12.84 25.22
C GLU A 287 -1.92 -14.22 25.89
N ILE A 288 -3.03 -14.43 26.60
CA ILE A 288 -3.37 -15.71 27.23
C ILE A 288 -3.59 -16.79 26.16
N LEU A 289 -4.23 -16.45 25.03
CA LEU A 289 -4.37 -17.39 23.93
C LEU A 289 -3.05 -17.59 23.21
N ALA A 290 -2.31 -16.51 22.94
CA ALA A 290 -1.02 -16.56 22.26
C ALA A 290 -0.03 -17.50 22.98
N SER A 291 0.05 -17.44 24.31
CA SER A 291 0.93 -18.32 25.11
C SER A 291 0.56 -19.81 25.04
N LYS A 292 -0.65 -20.15 24.57
CA LYS A 292 -1.11 -21.53 24.34
C LYS A 292 -0.94 -22.00 22.90
N VAL A 293 -0.65 -21.08 21.97
CA VAL A 293 -0.41 -21.41 20.56
C VAL A 293 1.03 -21.86 20.41
N ASP A 294 1.23 -22.96 19.70
CA ASP A 294 2.56 -23.51 19.40
C ASP A 294 3.43 -22.46 18.67
N THR A 295 4.67 -22.29 19.13
CA THR A 295 5.61 -21.28 18.63
C THR A 295 5.97 -21.47 17.17
N LYS A 296 5.78 -22.66 16.58
CA LYS A 296 5.98 -22.87 15.14
C LYS A 296 5.09 -21.99 14.26
N PHE A 297 3.95 -21.53 14.78
CA PHE A 297 3.04 -20.62 14.08
C PHE A 297 3.42 -19.14 14.22
N LYS A 298 4.41 -18.82 15.06
CA LYS A 298 4.92 -17.47 15.22
C LYS A 298 5.71 -17.08 13.98
N LEU A 299 5.46 -15.89 13.48
CA LEU A 299 6.12 -15.33 12.33
C LEU A 299 7.24 -14.39 12.78
N CYS A 300 8.38 -14.50 12.10
CA CYS A 300 9.45 -13.51 12.17
C CYS A 300 9.51 -12.71 10.87
N GLY A 301 10.23 -11.58 10.93
CA GLY A 301 10.61 -10.87 9.70
C GLY A 301 11.31 -11.83 8.73
N THR A 302 11.13 -11.55 7.44
CA THR A 302 11.59 -12.33 6.27
C THR A 302 10.90 -13.67 6.02
N ASN A 303 9.94 -14.11 6.85
CA ASN A 303 9.15 -15.28 6.50
C ASN A 303 8.37 -15.05 5.21
N LEU A 304 8.47 -15.98 4.27
CA LEU A 304 7.73 -15.97 3.02
C LEU A 304 6.36 -16.62 3.20
N LEU A 305 5.30 -15.87 2.94
CA LEU A 305 3.93 -16.34 3.07
C LEU A 305 3.28 -16.52 1.70
N ILE A 306 2.35 -17.48 1.61
CA ILE A 306 1.53 -17.73 0.44
C ILE A 306 0.04 -17.81 0.81
N ALA A 307 -0.78 -17.13 0.02
CA ALA A 307 -2.23 -17.20 0.10
C ALA A 307 -2.72 -18.55 -0.44
N MET A 308 -3.38 -19.34 0.42
CA MET A 308 -3.77 -20.71 0.06
C MET A 308 -5.20 -20.86 -0.45
N THR A 309 -6.12 -19.90 -0.21
CA THR A 309 -7.55 -20.08 -0.56
C THR A 309 -8.30 -18.83 -1.02
N GLY A 310 -9.26 -18.90 -1.94
CA GLY A 310 -10.09 -17.75 -2.35
C GLY A 310 -9.54 -16.92 -3.52
N ALA A 311 -9.97 -15.66 -3.66
CA ALA A 311 -9.57 -14.78 -4.77
C ALA A 311 -8.08 -14.40 -4.74
N GLU A 312 -7.45 -14.50 -3.58
CA GLU A 312 -6.04 -14.13 -3.36
C GLU A 312 -5.08 -15.31 -3.56
N VAL A 313 -5.57 -16.48 -3.99
CA VAL A 313 -4.76 -17.71 -4.11
C VAL A 313 -3.52 -17.49 -4.97
N GLY A 314 -2.38 -17.95 -4.46
CA GLY A 314 -1.09 -17.85 -5.16
C GLY A 314 -0.31 -16.57 -4.87
N LYS A 315 -0.95 -15.54 -4.30
CA LYS A 315 -0.23 -14.35 -3.86
C LYS A 315 0.79 -14.70 -2.79
N ILE A 316 1.99 -14.19 -2.97
CA ILE A 316 3.10 -14.35 -2.03
C ILE A 316 3.53 -13.00 -1.48
N GLY A 317 4.02 -13.01 -0.24
CA GLY A 317 4.54 -11.81 0.39
C GLY A 317 5.53 -12.14 1.51
N LEU A 318 6.53 -11.28 1.67
CA LEU A 318 7.49 -11.34 2.76
C LEU A 318 6.96 -10.60 3.98
N VAL A 319 7.11 -11.20 5.15
CA VAL A 319 6.87 -10.50 6.42
C VAL A 319 7.95 -9.44 6.59
N PRO A 320 7.63 -8.13 6.67
CA PRO A 320 8.63 -7.10 6.85
C PRO A 320 9.35 -7.25 8.20
N LEU A 321 10.58 -6.76 8.30
CA LEU A 321 11.31 -6.72 9.57
C LEU A 321 10.52 -5.93 10.61
N ASN A 322 10.22 -6.56 11.75
CA ASN A 322 9.35 -5.98 12.75
C ASN A 322 9.61 -6.55 14.16
N LYS A 323 9.07 -5.88 15.18
CA LYS A 323 9.09 -6.31 16.58
C LYS A 323 7.72 -6.81 17.08
N LYS A 324 6.71 -6.86 16.20
CA LYS A 324 5.36 -7.29 16.58
C LYS A 324 5.34 -8.80 16.77
N GLU A 325 4.54 -9.25 17.72
CA GLU A 325 4.24 -10.66 17.84
C GLU A 325 3.12 -11.02 16.86
N LEU A 326 3.45 -11.87 15.87
CA LEU A 326 2.57 -12.21 14.76
C LEU A 326 2.39 -13.73 14.67
N TYR A 327 1.16 -14.19 14.45
CA TYR A 327 0.85 -15.61 14.25
C TYR A 327 0.18 -15.91 12.91
N LEU A 328 0.53 -17.06 12.33
CA LEU A 328 0.04 -17.56 11.05
C LEU A 328 -1.36 -18.18 11.18
N ASN A 329 -2.32 -17.72 10.39
CA ASN A 329 -3.67 -18.30 10.33
C ASN A 329 -3.79 -19.44 9.30
N GLN A 330 -4.70 -20.38 9.49
CA GLN A 330 -4.97 -21.59 8.70
C GLN A 330 -5.17 -21.43 7.18
N ARG A 331 -5.41 -20.21 6.69
CA ARG A 331 -5.61 -19.91 5.24
C ARG A 331 -4.38 -19.28 4.59
N VAL A 332 -3.29 -19.19 5.34
CA VAL A 332 -1.99 -18.68 4.91
C VAL A 332 -0.96 -19.77 5.17
N GLY A 333 -0.17 -20.07 4.15
CA GLY A 333 0.97 -20.96 4.25
C GLY A 333 2.23 -20.16 4.53
N CYS A 334 3.13 -20.69 5.35
CA CYS A 334 4.49 -20.19 5.47
C CYS A 334 5.41 -21.13 4.69
N ILE A 335 6.07 -20.60 3.66
CA ILE A 335 7.04 -21.34 2.86
C ILE A 335 8.30 -21.50 3.70
N LYS A 336 8.79 -22.74 3.78
CA LYS A 336 9.97 -23.13 4.53
C LYS A 336 10.94 -23.86 3.61
N GLU A 337 12.22 -23.49 3.66
CA GLU A 337 13.24 -24.15 2.86
C GLU A 337 13.52 -25.59 3.34
N LEU A 338 13.67 -26.51 2.38
CA LEU A 338 14.21 -27.86 2.60
C LEU A 338 15.71 -27.92 2.27
N VAL A 339 16.16 -27.06 1.36
CA VAL A 339 17.55 -26.92 0.94
C VAL A 339 17.95 -25.45 0.99
N PRO A 340 19.23 -25.12 1.28
CA PRO A 340 19.69 -23.74 1.34
C PRO A 340 19.33 -22.94 0.07
N GLY A 341 18.66 -21.82 0.25
CA GLY A 341 18.26 -20.94 -0.86
C GLY A 341 16.95 -21.34 -1.54
N GLY A 342 16.31 -22.43 -1.11
CA GLY A 342 15.02 -22.89 -1.64
C GLY A 342 13.92 -21.84 -1.50
N GLU A 343 13.87 -21.13 -0.36
CA GLU A 343 12.92 -20.03 -0.14
C GLU A 343 13.13 -18.86 -1.13
N SER A 344 14.38 -18.49 -1.39
CA SER A 344 14.71 -17.39 -2.32
C SER A 344 14.40 -17.77 -3.77
N TYR A 345 14.73 -19.00 -4.16
CA TYR A 345 14.34 -19.53 -5.47
C TYR A 345 12.81 -19.56 -5.60
N ALA A 346 12.10 -20.06 -4.58
CA ALA A 346 10.64 -20.11 -4.57
C ALA A 346 10.02 -18.72 -4.68
N TYR A 347 10.53 -17.72 -3.95
CA TYR A 347 10.05 -16.34 -4.04
C TYR A 347 10.08 -15.83 -5.48
N ASN A 348 11.27 -15.82 -6.09
CA ASN A 348 11.46 -15.29 -7.45
C ASN A 348 10.71 -16.11 -8.51
N TYR A 349 10.70 -17.44 -8.35
CA TYR A 349 9.98 -18.32 -9.28
C TYR A 349 8.47 -18.10 -9.22
N LEU A 350 7.90 -18.00 -8.02
CA LEU A 350 6.46 -17.85 -7.82
C LEU A 350 5.95 -16.45 -8.19
N LEU A 351 6.79 -15.40 -8.19
CA LEU A 351 6.37 -14.07 -8.66
C LEU A 351 6.09 -14.03 -10.16
N ARG A 352 6.64 -14.97 -10.93
CA ARG A 352 6.51 -14.99 -12.38
C ARG A 352 5.07 -15.23 -12.83
N PRO A 353 4.60 -14.56 -13.91
CA PRO A 353 3.27 -14.77 -14.46
C PRO A 353 2.97 -16.23 -14.78
N GLU A 354 3.92 -16.97 -15.36
CA GLU A 354 3.72 -18.37 -15.75
C GLU A 354 3.53 -19.28 -14.51
N ALA A 355 4.22 -18.98 -13.42
CA ALA A 355 4.06 -19.71 -12.16
C ALA A 355 2.71 -19.40 -11.49
N GLN A 356 2.28 -18.14 -11.52
CA GLN A 356 0.97 -17.72 -11.04
C GLN A 356 -0.16 -18.35 -11.84
N GLU A 357 -0.05 -18.43 -13.17
CA GLU A 357 -1.01 -19.12 -14.03
C GLU A 357 -1.10 -20.62 -13.71
N MET A 358 0.04 -21.29 -13.50
CA MET A 358 0.06 -22.70 -13.07
C MET A 358 -0.63 -22.91 -11.72
N ILE A 359 -0.42 -21.99 -10.77
CA ILE A 359 -1.08 -22.02 -9.47
C ILE A 359 -2.60 -21.85 -9.63
N GLN A 360 -3.02 -20.85 -10.38
CA GLN A 360 -4.44 -20.55 -10.60
C GLN A 360 -5.14 -21.73 -11.30
N ALA A 361 -4.54 -22.28 -12.35
CA ALA A 361 -5.08 -23.45 -13.06
C ALA A 361 -5.31 -24.65 -12.13
N LYS A 362 -4.41 -24.87 -11.16
CA LYS A 362 -4.53 -25.95 -10.17
C LYS A 362 -5.53 -25.65 -9.06
N ALA A 363 -5.79 -24.38 -8.77
CA ALA A 363 -6.71 -23.97 -7.72
C ALA A 363 -8.20 -24.09 -8.12
N VAL A 364 -8.53 -24.08 -9.42
CA VAL A 364 -9.92 -24.03 -9.96
C VAL A 364 -10.73 -25.35 -9.78
N GLY A 365 -10.21 -26.34 -9.06
CA GLY A 365 -10.87 -27.64 -8.86
C GLY A 365 -12.01 -27.69 -7.82
N SER A 366 -12.37 -26.59 -7.14
CA SER A 366 -13.47 -26.55 -6.16
C SER A 366 -14.13 -25.17 -6.07
N ALA A 367 -15.35 -25.10 -5.48
CA ALA A 367 -16.16 -23.87 -5.42
C ALA A 367 -15.45 -22.66 -4.76
N GLN A 368 -14.40 -22.89 -3.99
CA GLN A 368 -13.45 -21.88 -3.52
C GLN A 368 -12.04 -22.33 -3.95
N PRO A 369 -11.28 -21.54 -4.74
CA PRO A 369 -9.94 -21.94 -5.15
C PRO A 369 -9.06 -22.26 -3.95
N ASN A 370 -8.30 -23.36 -3.98
CA ASN A 370 -7.47 -23.82 -2.87
C ASN A 370 -6.22 -24.54 -3.36
N ILE A 371 -5.08 -24.31 -2.71
CA ILE A 371 -3.83 -25.04 -2.93
C ILE A 371 -3.48 -25.83 -1.67
N SER A 372 -3.25 -27.14 -1.81
CA SER A 372 -2.66 -27.95 -0.74
C SER A 372 -1.13 -27.91 -0.79
N GLY A 373 -0.47 -28.13 0.36
CA GLY A 373 1.00 -28.18 0.43
C GLY A 373 1.65 -29.28 -0.44
N GLY A 374 0.86 -30.18 -1.05
CA GLY A 374 1.33 -31.19 -2.00
C GLY A 374 1.26 -30.77 -3.47
N CYS A 375 0.98 -29.49 -3.77
CA CYS A 375 0.90 -28.99 -5.14
C CYS A 375 2.28 -29.08 -5.84
N LYS A 376 2.42 -29.99 -6.79
CA LYS A 376 3.65 -30.19 -7.55
C LYS A 376 3.81 -29.11 -8.63
N ILE A 377 4.59 -28.07 -8.37
CA ILE A 377 4.95 -27.06 -9.37
C ILE A 377 6.30 -27.45 -9.96
N LYS A 378 6.39 -27.70 -11.27
CA LYS A 378 7.67 -28.07 -11.90
C LYS A 378 8.64 -26.89 -11.89
N CYS A 379 9.92 -27.15 -11.72
CA CYS A 379 11.00 -26.16 -11.78
C CYS A 379 12.32 -26.80 -12.26
N VAL A 380 13.30 -25.99 -12.63
CA VAL A 380 14.68 -26.45 -12.92
C VAL A 380 15.58 -26.03 -11.76
N ASN A 381 16.44 -26.92 -11.28
CA ASN A 381 17.44 -26.62 -10.25
C ASN A 381 18.80 -27.26 -10.57
N SER A 382 19.86 -26.71 -9.98
CA SER A 382 21.25 -27.18 -10.10
C SER A 382 21.61 -28.20 -9.02
#